data_AF-A0A925B0U2-F1
#
_entry.id   AF-A0A925B0U2-F1
#
_cell.length_a   1.000
_cell.length_b   1.000
_cell.length_c   1.000
_cell.angle_alpha   90.00
_cell.angle_beta   90.00
_cell.angle_gamma   90.00
#
_symmetry.space_group_name_H-M   'P 1'
#
loop_
_entity.id
_entity.type
_entity.pdbx_description
1 polymer ?
#
loop_
_entity_poly.entity_id
_entity_poly.type
_entity_poly.pdbx_seq_one_letter_code
_entity_poly.pdbx_strand_id
1 'polypeptide(L)'
;MPLLTIQHTTQYNYRQPVGFGEHRMMVRPLESYDQRLISAELDITPKPKDVRWLHDVFGNSVAVARFDQRSTVLKVVSTVSMEHEPAGGPIEVEDYAQQFPFTYSSEDMPDLLRSIERHHVDHYRVVDN
;
A
#
# COMPACT_ATOMS: atom_id res chain seq x y z
N MET A 1 10.09 -15.55 15.92
CA MET A 1 10.10 -14.10 15.58
C MET A 1 11.37 -13.64 14.86
N PRO A 2 11.49 -13.81 13.53
CA PRO A 2 12.56 -13.18 12.75
C PRO A 2 12.35 -11.66 12.66
N LEU A 3 13.44 -10.92 12.85
CA LEU A 3 13.52 -9.48 12.60
C LEU A 3 13.85 -9.26 11.13
N LEU A 4 13.00 -8.54 10.40
CA LEU A 4 13.19 -8.18 9.01
C LEU A 4 13.44 -6.68 8.88
N THR A 5 14.46 -6.30 8.13
CA THR A 5 14.67 -4.92 7.68
C THR A 5 14.52 -4.87 6.17
N ILE A 6 13.56 -4.07 5.69
CA ILE A 6 13.21 -3.94 4.29
C ILE A 6 13.51 -2.51 3.87
N GLN A 7 14.28 -2.34 2.79
CA GLN A 7 14.47 -1.04 2.14
C GLN A 7 13.88 -1.06 0.74
N HIS A 8 12.83 -0.27 0.53
CA HIS A 8 12.21 -0.07 -0.78
C HIS A 8 12.67 1.27 -1.36
N THR A 9 13.25 1.26 -2.56
CA THR A 9 13.64 2.48 -3.28
C THR A 9 12.90 2.58 -4.60
N THR A 10 12.12 3.64 -4.76
CA THR A 10 11.54 4.04 -6.04
C THR A 10 12.25 5.29 -6.53
N GLN A 11 12.77 5.28 -7.77
CA GLN A 11 13.43 6.43 -8.38
C GLN A 11 12.87 6.72 -9.77
N TYR A 12 12.39 7.94 -9.95
CA TYR A 12 11.98 8.50 -11.22
C TYR A 12 13.06 9.47 -11.73
N ASN A 13 13.50 9.27 -12.97
CA ASN A 13 14.48 10.15 -13.62
C ASN A 13 13.80 10.88 -14.78
N TYR A 14 13.97 12.20 -14.83
CA TYR A 14 13.38 13.09 -15.81
C TYR A 14 14.47 13.77 -16.62
N ARG A 15 14.21 13.96 -17.92
CA ARG A 15 15.18 14.60 -18.84
C ARG A 15 15.46 16.06 -18.50
N GLN A 16 14.52 16.76 -17.86
CA GLN A 16 14.60 18.17 -17.49
C GLN A 16 13.94 18.38 -16.11
N PRO A 17 14.25 19.47 -15.38
CA PRO A 17 13.62 19.74 -14.09
C PRO A 17 12.09 19.88 -14.21
N VAL A 18 11.36 19.03 -13.50
CA VAL A 18 9.88 19.05 -13.43
C VAL A 18 9.43 19.50 -12.05
N GLY A 19 8.25 20.13 -11.98
CA GLY A 19 7.56 20.34 -10.71
C GLY A 19 6.78 19.08 -10.34
N PHE A 20 6.75 18.74 -9.06
CA PHE A 20 6.01 17.59 -8.56
C PHE A 20 4.67 18.05 -7.97
N GLY A 21 3.59 17.38 -8.37
CA GLY A 21 2.29 17.52 -7.71
C GLY A 21 2.28 16.89 -6.32
N GLU A 22 1.10 16.85 -5.70
CA GLU A 22 0.91 16.07 -4.46
C GLU A 22 1.16 14.58 -4.74
N HIS A 23 2.07 13.97 -3.98
CA HIS A 23 2.37 12.54 -4.07
C HIS A 23 1.77 11.81 -2.88
N ARG A 24 0.94 10.81 -3.16
CA ARG A 24 0.34 9.91 -2.16
C ARG A 24 1.05 8.57 -2.24
N MET A 25 1.66 8.13 -1.15
CA MET A 25 2.54 6.97 -1.11
C MET A 25 2.11 6.01 0.01
N MET A 26 1.96 4.74 -0.32
CA MET A 26 1.70 3.63 0.60
C MET A 26 2.98 2.82 0.75
N VAL A 27 3.88 3.29 1.61
CA VAL A 27 5.24 2.73 1.78
C VAL A 27 5.50 2.18 3.19
N ARG A 28 4.60 2.44 4.14
CA ARG A 28 4.61 1.81 5.45
C ARG A 28 3.72 0.57 5.40
N PRO A 29 4.25 -0.64 5.68
CA PRO A 29 3.45 -1.86 5.70
C PRO A 29 2.42 -1.84 6.83
N LEU A 30 1.32 -2.57 6.62
CA LEU A 30 0.25 -2.71 7.61
C LEU A 30 0.69 -3.64 8.74
N GLU A 31 0.29 -3.31 9.97
CA GLU A 31 0.48 -4.19 11.13
C GLU A 31 -0.64 -5.22 11.16
N SER A 32 -0.31 -6.46 11.50
CA SER A 32 -1.21 -7.61 11.47
C SER A 32 -0.94 -8.50 12.69
N TYR A 33 -1.77 -9.52 12.87
CA TYR A 33 -1.58 -10.53 13.92
C TYR A 33 -0.18 -11.19 13.86
N ASP A 34 0.35 -11.40 12.66
CA ASP A 34 1.62 -12.05 12.39
C ASP A 34 2.77 -11.05 12.12
N GLN A 35 2.50 -9.75 12.06
CA GLN A 35 3.49 -8.73 11.70
C GLN A 35 3.40 -7.50 12.60
N ARG A 36 4.50 -7.21 13.31
CA ARG A 36 4.64 -6.05 14.21
C ARG A 36 5.68 -5.08 13.68
N LEU A 37 5.29 -3.82 13.47
CA LEU A 37 6.20 -2.79 13.01
C LEU A 37 7.08 -2.29 14.17
N ILE A 38 8.39 -2.22 13.97
CA ILE A 38 9.34 -1.68 14.96
C ILE A 38 9.72 -0.25 14.60
N SER A 39 10.07 0.00 13.35
CA SER A 39 10.40 1.33 12.85
C SER A 39 10.02 1.48 11.38
N ALA A 40 9.71 2.70 10.97
CA ALA A 40 9.52 3.07 9.58
C ALA A 40 10.09 4.48 9.34
N GLU A 41 10.97 4.56 8.36
CA GLU A 41 11.64 5.78 7.92
C GLU A 41 11.28 6.04 6.46
N LEU A 42 11.16 7.32 6.11
CA LEU A 42 10.81 7.76 4.77
C LEU A 42 11.69 8.95 4.38
N ASP A 43 12.58 8.70 3.42
CA ASP A 43 13.45 9.70 2.83
C ASP A 43 13.01 10.02 1.40
N ILE A 44 12.81 11.30 1.12
CA ILE A 44 12.34 11.77 -0.19
C ILE A 44 13.31 12.83 -0.73
N THR A 45 13.73 12.66 -1.98
CA THR A 45 14.58 13.60 -2.73
C THR A 45 13.88 14.03 -4.02
N PRO A 46 13.72 15.34 -4.31
CA PRO A 46 14.10 16.48 -3.47
C PRO A 46 13.31 16.52 -2.17
N LYS A 47 13.81 17.26 -1.18
CA LYS A 47 13.14 17.37 0.11
C LYS A 47 11.75 17.99 -0.08
N PRO A 48 10.66 17.33 0.35
CA PRO A 48 9.33 17.90 0.28
C PRO A 48 9.25 19.16 1.14
N LYS A 49 8.36 20.08 0.74
CA LYS A 49 7.99 21.24 1.55
C LYS A 49 7.30 20.80 2.84
N ASP A 50 6.39 19.83 2.72
CA ASP A 50 5.69 19.21 3.82
C ASP A 50 5.37 17.74 3.50
N VAL A 51 5.29 16.95 4.57
CA VAL A 51 4.82 15.56 4.55
C VAL A 51 3.81 15.40 5.67
N ARG A 52 2.62 14.93 5.35
CA ARG A 52 1.59 14.55 6.33
C ARG A 52 1.24 13.08 6.18
N TRP A 53 0.92 12.44 7.29
CA TRP A 53 0.45 11.05 7.32
C TRP A 53 -1.05 11.02 7.56
N LEU A 54 -1.73 10.14 6.83
CA LEU A 54 -3.17 9.89 6.93
C LEU A 54 -3.41 8.39 7.06
N HIS A 55 -4.48 8.00 7.75
CA HIS A 55 -5.03 6.65 7.65
C HIS A 55 -6.21 6.69 6.68
N ASP A 56 -6.20 5.80 5.69
CA ASP A 56 -7.36 5.63 4.82
C ASP A 56 -8.40 4.67 5.45
N VAL A 57 -9.51 4.47 4.75
CA VAL A 57 -10.62 3.60 5.22
C VAL A 57 -10.24 2.12 5.30
N PHE A 58 -9.13 1.73 4.68
CA PHE A 58 -8.59 0.36 4.72
C PHE A 58 -7.50 0.20 5.79
N GLY A 59 -7.22 1.24 6.58
CA GLY A 59 -6.19 1.23 7.61
C GLY A 59 -4.77 1.46 7.09
N ASN A 60 -4.58 1.74 5.80
CA ASN A 60 -3.26 2.01 5.25
C ASN A 60 -2.73 3.35 5.78
N SER A 61 -1.44 3.38 6.13
CA SER A 61 -0.74 4.64 6.41
C SER A 61 -0.25 5.27 5.10
N VAL A 62 -0.92 6.34 4.68
CA VAL A 62 -0.63 7.07 3.44
C VAL A 62 0.19 8.31 3.75
N ALA A 63 1.43 8.37 3.24
CA ALA A 63 2.24 9.58 3.25
C ALA A 63 1.82 10.49 2.09
N VAL A 64 1.48 11.73 2.40
CA VAL A 64 1.15 12.77 1.42
C VAL A 64 2.26 13.82 1.44
N ALA A 65 3.06 13.86 0.37
CA ALA A 65 4.17 14.80 0.20
C ALA A 65 3.83 15.88 -0.82
N ARG A 66 4.19 17.12 -0.49
CA ARG A 66 4.06 18.29 -1.37
C ARG A 66 5.42 18.93 -1.60
N PHE A 67 5.63 19.45 -2.80
CA PHE A 67 6.92 19.96 -3.25
C PHE A 67 6.78 21.40 -3.75
N ASP A 68 7.80 22.21 -3.51
CA ASP A 68 7.94 23.58 -4.03
C ASP A 68 9.21 23.76 -4.87
N GLN A 69 9.97 22.68 -5.06
CA GLN A 69 11.20 22.65 -5.85
C GLN A 69 11.00 21.85 -7.14
N ARG A 70 11.73 22.26 -8.19
CA ARG A 70 11.84 21.48 -9.43
C ARG A 70 13.09 20.62 -9.38
N SER A 71 13.00 19.38 -9.86
CA SER A 71 14.12 18.44 -9.90
C SER A 71 14.05 17.55 -11.14
N THR A 72 15.20 17.03 -11.56
CA THR A 72 15.29 15.96 -12.56
C THR A 72 15.12 14.57 -11.97
N VAL A 73 15.07 14.45 -10.64
CA VAL A 73 14.94 13.17 -9.94
C VAL A 73 13.89 13.29 -8.85
N LEU A 74 13.00 12.30 -8.77
CA LEU A 74 12.20 12.02 -7.57
C LEU A 74 12.61 10.64 -7.05
N LYS A 75 13.23 10.60 -5.87
CA LYS A 75 13.63 9.37 -5.19
C LYS A 75 12.87 9.26 -3.87
N VAL A 76 12.23 8.13 -3.66
CA VAL A 76 11.51 7.78 -2.43
C VAL A 76 12.16 6.52 -1.88
N VAL A 77 12.74 6.62 -0.70
CA VAL A 77 13.34 5.51 0.03
C VAL A 77 12.53 5.29 1.29
N SER A 78 11.97 4.09 1.44
CA SER A 78 11.35 3.67 2.70
C SER A 78 12.16 2.55 3.31
N THR A 79 12.55 2.72 4.57
CA THR A 79 13.26 1.72 5.35
C THR A 79 12.40 1.32 6.52
N VAL A 80 12.13 0.04 6.66
CA VAL A 80 11.22 -0.51 7.66
C VAL A 80 11.90 -1.64 8.39
N SER A 81 11.80 -1.66 9.72
CA SER A 81 12.14 -2.83 10.53
C SER A 81 10.88 -3.39 11.18
N MET A 82 10.69 -4.70 11.13
CA MET A 82 9.51 -5.38 11.66
C MET A 82 9.86 -6.77 12.21
N GLU A 83 9.09 -7.22 13.17
CA GLU A 83 8.98 -8.65 13.50
C GLU A 83 7.90 -9.25 12.62
N HIS A 84 8.18 -10.38 11.98
CA HIS A 84 7.21 -11.10 11.17
C HIS A 84 7.24 -12.59 11.52
N GLU A 85 6.19 -13.08 12.15
CA GLU A 85 6.01 -14.49 12.49
C GLU A 85 4.81 -15.04 11.73
N PRO A 86 4.99 -15.40 10.46
CA PRO A 86 3.88 -15.85 9.62
C PRO A 86 3.19 -17.03 10.28
N ALA A 87 1.85 -17.00 10.29
CA ALA A 87 1.05 -18.12 10.74
C ALA A 87 1.42 -19.36 9.90
N GLY A 88 2.10 -20.33 10.53
CA GLY A 88 2.45 -21.57 9.86
C GLY A 88 1.22 -22.45 9.65
N GLY A 89 1.11 -23.09 8.49
CA GLY A 89 0.07 -24.08 8.20
C GLY A 89 -0.75 -23.78 6.94
N PRO A 90 -1.61 -24.72 6.52
CA PRO A 90 -2.58 -24.46 5.47
C PRO A 90 -3.60 -23.43 5.96
N ILE A 91 -3.90 -22.45 5.11
CA ILE A 91 -5.03 -21.55 5.34
C ILE A 91 -6.29 -22.37 5.07
N GLU A 92 -7.07 -22.61 6.12
CA GLU A 92 -8.40 -23.18 5.96
C GLU A 92 -9.32 -22.11 5.36
N VAL A 93 -9.99 -22.49 4.29
CA VAL A 93 -11.02 -21.69 3.64
C VAL A 93 -12.34 -22.44 3.73
N GLU A 94 -13.44 -21.71 3.74
CA GLU A 94 -14.78 -22.29 3.76
C GLU A 94 -15.00 -23.17 2.53
N ASP A 95 -15.80 -24.24 2.68
CA ASP A 95 -16.04 -25.21 1.61
C ASP A 95 -16.51 -24.54 0.31
N TYR A 96 -17.33 -23.50 0.41
CA TYR A 96 -17.83 -22.75 -0.74
C TYR A 96 -16.74 -21.95 -1.48
N ALA A 97 -15.63 -21.61 -0.79
CA ALA A 97 -14.54 -20.78 -1.31
C ALA A 97 -13.36 -21.60 -1.86
N GLN A 98 -13.43 -22.94 -1.85
CA GLN A 98 -12.35 -23.82 -2.34
C GLN A 98 -12.15 -23.74 -3.87
N GLN A 99 -13.15 -23.30 -4.63
CA GLN A 99 -13.10 -23.20 -6.09
C GLN A 99 -13.55 -21.82 -6.58
N PHE A 100 -12.81 -21.24 -7.53
CA PHE A 100 -13.15 -19.98 -8.15
C PHE A 100 -13.94 -20.19 -9.45
N PRO A 101 -15.02 -19.42 -9.73
CA PRO A 101 -15.58 -18.35 -8.90
C PRO A 101 -16.52 -18.88 -7.80
N PHE A 102 -16.57 -18.19 -6.65
CA PHE A 102 -17.51 -18.44 -5.56
C PHE A 102 -18.28 -17.17 -5.18
N THR A 103 -19.26 -17.29 -4.28
CA THR A 103 -20.02 -16.16 -3.73
C THR A 103 -20.03 -16.24 -2.21
N TYR A 104 -19.90 -15.10 -1.53
CA TYR A 104 -19.98 -15.00 -0.07
C TYR A 104 -21.39 -15.30 0.44
N SER A 105 -21.49 -15.67 1.73
CA SER A 105 -22.78 -15.94 2.36
C SER A 105 -23.67 -14.69 2.38
N SER A 106 -25.00 -14.87 2.44
CA SER A 106 -25.93 -13.73 2.56
C SER A 106 -25.71 -12.92 3.84
N GLU A 107 -25.06 -13.50 4.85
CA GLU A 107 -24.75 -12.84 6.12
C GLU A 107 -23.52 -11.93 6.00
N ASP A 108 -22.50 -12.32 5.23
CA ASP A 108 -21.29 -11.53 5.02
C ASP A 108 -21.47 -10.44 3.95
N MET A 109 -22.37 -10.67 3.00
CA MET A 109 -22.59 -9.76 1.86
C MET A 109 -22.86 -8.30 2.28
N PRO A 110 -23.71 -7.99 3.28
CA PRO A 110 -23.91 -6.62 3.76
C PRO A 110 -22.62 -5.87 4.10
N ASP A 111 -21.65 -6.55 4.73
CA ASP A 111 -20.38 -5.96 5.15
C ASP A 111 -19.38 -5.87 3.99
N LEU A 112 -19.41 -6.86 3.09
CA LEU A 112 -18.48 -6.96 1.98
C LEU A 112 -18.88 -6.14 0.75
N LEU A 113 -20.16 -5.81 0.59
CA LEU A 113 -20.70 -5.14 -0.61
C LEU A 113 -19.87 -3.93 -1.06
N ARG A 114 -19.46 -3.07 -0.11
CA ARG A 114 -18.66 -1.87 -0.42
C ARG A 114 -17.22 -2.16 -0.82
N SER A 115 -16.65 -3.27 -0.37
CA SER A 115 -15.31 -3.69 -0.73
C SER A 115 -15.29 -4.43 -2.09
N ILE A 116 -16.38 -5.12 -2.43
CA ILE A 116 -16.55 -5.84 -3.71
C ILE A 116 -16.85 -4.86 -4.87
N GLU A 117 -17.54 -3.75 -4.58
CA GLU A 117 -17.81 -2.70 -5.58
C GLU A 117 -16.51 -2.22 -6.24
N ARG A 118 -16.52 -2.05 -7.56
CA ARG A 118 -15.36 -1.49 -8.27
C ARG A 118 -15.17 -0.02 -7.91
N HIS A 119 -14.10 0.27 -7.19
CA HIS A 119 -13.71 1.64 -6.81
C HIS A 119 -13.11 2.44 -7.97
N HIS A 120 -12.64 1.77 -9.03
CA HIS A 120 -12.06 2.40 -10.21
C HIS A 120 -12.78 1.95 -11.48
N VAL A 121 -13.07 2.92 -12.34
CA VAL A 121 -13.74 2.66 -13.62
C VAL A 121 -12.75 2.01 -14.58
N ASP A 122 -13.01 0.76 -14.95
CA ASP A 122 -12.31 0.10 -16.06
C ASP A 122 -12.99 0.48 -17.38
N HIS A 123 -12.66 1.67 -17.88
CA HIS A 123 -13.27 2.21 -19.10
C HIS A 123 -13.11 1.29 -20.33
N TYR A 124 -12.07 0.45 -20.33
CA TYR A 124 -11.73 -0.42 -21.47
C TYR A 124 -12.07 -1.89 -21.22
N ARG A 125 -12.66 -2.24 -20.07
CA ARG A 125 -13.03 -3.61 -19.67
C ARG A 125 -11.89 -4.62 -19.82
N VAL A 126 -10.65 -4.19 -19.56
CA VAL A 126 -9.47 -5.05 -19.69
C VAL A 126 -9.46 -6.15 -18.62
N VAL A 127 -10.14 -5.92 -17.50
CA VAL A 127 -10.18 -6.83 -16.33
C VAL A 127 -11.42 -7.76 -16.33
N ASP A 128 -12.37 -7.55 -17.26
CA ASP A 128 -13.62 -8.31 -17.39
C ASP A 128 -13.49 -9.60 -18.22
N ASN A 129 -12.48 -10.44 -17.98
CA ASN A 129 -12.37 -11.77 -18.60
C ASN A 129 -12.75 -12.88 -17.63
#